data_AF-A0ABD6AGG5-F1
#
_entry.id   AF-A0ABD6AGG5-F1
#
_cell.length_a   1.000
_cell.length_b   1.000
_cell.length_c   1.000
_cell.angle_alpha   90.00
_cell.angle_beta   90.00
_cell.angle_gamma   90.00
#
_symmetry.space_group_name_H-M   'P 1'
#
loop_
_entity.id
_entity.type
_entity.pdbx_description
1 polymer ?
#
loop_
_entity_poly.entity_id
_entity_poly.type
_entity_poly.pdbx_seq_one_letter_code
_entity_poly.pdbx_strand_id
1 'polypeptide(L)' 'MKTSAGLQTSGTTDESTGKARIEGPIPEFDKYGDYTGYDYFRCTGCGIEAMRHRDLRDGGCKCDGGGP' A
#
# COMPACT_ATOMS: atom_id res chain seq x y z
N MET A 1 -5.77 -2.67 34.44
CA MET A 1 -6.64 -3.29 33.42
C MET A 1 -6.17 -2.81 32.05
N LYS A 2 -5.74 -3.74 31.20
CA LYS A 2 -5.08 -3.52 29.90
C LYS A 2 -6.10 -2.99 28.88
N THR A 3 -5.82 -1.86 28.25
CA THR A 3 -6.50 -1.47 27.02
C THR A 3 -5.58 -1.85 25.88
N SER A 4 -5.70 -3.08 25.41
CA SER A 4 -5.06 -3.57 24.19
C SER A 4 -5.61 -2.77 23.01
N ALA A 5 -4.78 -1.88 22.45
CA ALA A 5 -5.03 -1.27 21.16
C ALA A 5 -5.12 -2.40 20.12
N GLY A 6 -6.34 -2.78 19.78
CA GLY A 6 -6.60 -3.63 18.64
C GLY A 6 -6.23 -2.83 17.40
N LEU A 7 -5.01 -3.02 16.90
CA LEU A 7 -4.64 -2.69 15.54
C LEU A 7 -5.43 -3.64 14.63
N GLN A 8 -6.69 -3.29 14.41
CA GLN A 8 -7.47 -3.82 13.29
C GLN A 8 -6.88 -3.19 12.04
N THR A 9 -5.78 -3.77 11.59
CA THR A 9 -5.34 -3.70 10.19
C THR A 9 -6.41 -4.42 9.39
N SER A 10 -7.50 -3.71 9.13
CA SER A 10 -8.40 -4.03 8.02
C SER A 10 -7.67 -3.61 6.75
N GLY A 11 -6.57 -4.31 6.45
CA GLY A 11 -6.11 -4.46 5.07
C GLY A 11 -7.19 -5.26 4.38
N THR A 12 -8.22 -4.56 3.89
CA THR A 12 -9.22 -5.15 3.00
C THR A 12 -8.45 -5.58 1.77
N THR A 13 -7.97 -6.82 1.79
CA THR A 13 -7.51 -7.51 0.60
C THR A 13 -8.77 -7.68 -0.23
N ASP A 14 -9.05 -6.67 -1.06
CA ASP A 14 -9.98 -6.78 -2.17
C ASP A 14 -9.43 -7.90 -3.06
N GLU A 15 -9.89 -9.11 -2.77
CA GLU A 15 -9.85 -10.24 -3.67
C GLU A 15 -10.67 -9.85 -4.89
N SER A 16 -10.04 -9.12 -5.78
CA SER A 16 -10.61 -8.84 -7.08
C SER A 16 -9.57 -9.20 -8.12
N THR A 17 -9.60 -10.45 -8.52
CA THR A 17 -9.50 -10.83 -9.93
C THR A 17 -8.45 -10.05 -10.76
N GLY A 18 -7.19 -10.48 -10.68
CA GLY A 18 -6.25 -10.50 -11.82
C GLY A 18 -5.77 -9.19 -12.45
N LYS A 19 -6.05 -8.02 -11.88
CA LYS A 19 -5.52 -6.72 -12.35
C LYS A 19 -4.72 -6.06 -11.24
N ALA A 20 -3.51 -5.64 -11.57
CA ALA A 20 -2.65 -4.96 -10.61
C ALA A 20 -3.35 -3.71 -10.11
N ARG A 21 -3.52 -3.62 -8.80
CA ARG A 21 -4.13 -2.45 -8.16
C ARG A 21 -3.08 -1.72 -7.35
N ILE A 22 -3.21 -0.40 -7.34
CA ILE A 22 -2.47 0.43 -6.41
C ILE A 22 -3.26 0.44 -5.10
N GLU A 23 -2.68 -0.15 -4.08
CA GLU A 23 -3.17 -0.20 -2.70
C GLU A 23 -2.67 1.03 -1.95
N GLY A 24 -3.52 1.60 -1.09
CA GLY A 24 -3.20 2.72 -0.22
C GLY A 24 -4.24 3.85 -0.25
N PRO A 25 -4.06 4.91 0.56
CA PRO A 25 -2.88 5.18 1.39
C PRO A 25 -2.71 4.15 2.53
N ILE A 26 -1.50 3.62 2.66
CA ILE A 26 -1.08 2.67 3.70
C ILE A 26 -0.24 3.46 4.72
N PRO A 27 -0.65 3.51 6.00
CA PRO A 27 0.15 4.19 7.03
C PRO A 27 1.48 3.47 7.25
N GLU A 28 2.58 4.23 7.28
CA GLU A 28 3.88 3.72 7.69
C GLU A 28 4.00 3.76 9.22
N PHE A 29 4.45 2.65 9.79
CA PHE A 29 4.76 2.54 11.21
C PHE A 29 6.24 2.24 11.38
N ASP A 30 6.86 2.83 12.41
CA ASP A 30 8.24 2.54 12.75
C ASP A 30 8.39 1.14 13.36
N LYS A 31 9.62 0.76 13.69
CA LYS A 31 9.92 -0.55 14.31
C LYS A 31 9.30 -0.77 15.70
N TYR A 32 8.84 0.30 16.35
CA TYR A 32 8.15 0.25 17.63
C TYR A 32 6.63 0.22 17.48
N GLY A 33 6.12 0.38 16.25
CA GLY A 33 4.70 0.39 15.91
C GLY A 33 4.08 1.79 15.99
N ASP A 34 4.88 2.84 16.10
CA ASP A 34 4.40 4.22 16.13
C ASP A 34 4.21 4.74 14.69
N TYR A 35 3.11 5.46 14.45
CA TYR A 35 2.84 6.06 13.14
C TYR A 35 3.91 7.11 12.83
N THR A 36 4.57 6.97 11.68
CA THR A 36 5.71 7.84 11.31
C THR A 36 5.26 9.21 10.82
N GLY A 37 3.97 9.39 10.56
CA GLY A 37 3.42 10.60 9.93
C GLY A 37 3.35 10.52 8.41
N TYR A 38 3.75 9.39 7.82
CA TYR A 38 3.75 9.19 6.38
C TYR A 38 2.82 8.07 5.96
N ASP A 39 2.12 8.31 4.85
CA ASP A 39 1.37 7.29 4.12
C ASP A 39 2.09 6.98 2.81
N TYR A 40 2.05 5.72 2.38
CA TYR A 40 2.58 5.27 1.09
C TYR A 40 1.52 4.49 0.30
N PHE A 41 1.79 4.28 -0.97
CA PHE A 41 1.00 3.48 -1.87
C PHE A 41 1.85 2.33 -2.39
N ARG A 42 1.25 1.17 -2.64
CA ARG A 42 1.94 -0.03 -3.12
C ARG A 42 1.19 -0.64 -4.29
N CYS A 43 1.87 -0.94 -5.38
CA CYS A 43 1.28 -1.72 -6.47
C CYS A 43 1.28 -3.21 -6.10
N THR A 44 0.11 -3.84 -5.99
CA THR A 44 -0.01 -5.27 -5.64
C THR A 44 0.43 -6.20 -6.77
N GLY A 45 0.64 -5.69 -7.98
CA GLY A 45 1.15 -6.46 -9.11
C GLY A 45 2.68 -6.58 -9.14
N CYS A 46 3.43 -5.49 -8.94
CA CYS A 46 4.90 -5.48 -9.05
C CYS A 46 5.63 -5.20 -7.73
N GLY A 47 4.90 -4.86 -6.66
CA GLY A 47 5.48 -4.54 -5.36
C GLY A 47 6.18 -3.18 -5.28
N ILE A 48 6.08 -2.32 -6.31
CA ILE A 48 6.65 -0.96 -6.24
C ILE A 48 5.83 -0.11 -5.29
N GLU A 49 6.53 0.65 -4.46
CA GLU A 49 5.98 1.56 -3.47
C GLU A 49 6.30 3.00 -3.83
N ALA A 50 5.38 3.92 -3.56
CA ALA A 50 5.60 5.35 -3.73
C ALA A 50 4.81 6.17 -2.72
N MET A 51 5.32 7.36 -2.39
CA MET A 51 4.65 8.29 -1.47
C MET A 51 3.41 8.95 -2.09
N ARG A 52 3.25 8.91 -3.42
CA ARG A 52 2.12 9.49 -4.13
C ARG A 52 1.53 8.48 -5.10
N HIS A 53 0.21 8.34 -5.07
CA HIS A 53 -0.53 7.46 -5.99
C HIS A 53 -0.18 7.73 -7.47
N ARG A 54 -0.02 9.00 -7.87
CA ARG A 54 0.34 9.36 -9.25
C ARG A 54 1.68 8.78 -9.71
N ASP A 55 2.64 8.63 -8.79
CA ASP A 55 3.97 8.15 -9.14
C ASP A 55 3.90 6.66 -9.55
N LEU A 56 2.93 5.90 -9.02
CA LEU A 56 2.63 4.53 -9.44
C LEU A 56 1.79 4.50 -10.73
N ARG A 57 0.83 5.41 -10.89
CA ARG A 57 -0.07 5.45 -12.06
C ARG A 57 0.62 5.93 -13.34
N ASP A 58 1.48 6.94 -13.25
CA ASP A 58 2.05 7.64 -14.42
C ASP A 58 3.36 7.01 -14.94
N GLY A 59 3.72 5.81 -14.45
CA GLY A 59 4.86 5.06 -14.96
C GLY A 59 5.66 4.27 -13.93
N GLY A 60 5.38 4.44 -12.63
CA GLY A 60 6.03 3.66 -11.57
C GLY A 60 5.57 2.21 -11.52
N CYS A 61 4.27 1.92 -11.70
CA CYS A 61 3.76 0.56 -11.80
C CYS A 61 3.65 0.13 -13.27
N LYS A 62 4.33 -0.97 -13.65
CA LYS A 62 4.35 -1.51 -15.02
C LYS A 62 3.36 -2.65 -15.28
N CYS A 63 2.50 -2.94 -14.31
CA CYS A 63 1.69 -4.15 -14.33
C CYS A 63 0.53 -4.12 -15.33
N ASP A 64 0.13 -2.94 -15.81
CA ASP A 64 -0.91 -2.77 -16.83
C ASP A 64 -0.35 -2.76 -18.27
N GLY A 65 0.80 -3.41 -18.51
CA GLY A 65 1.36 -3.58 -19.86
C GLY A 65 2.48 -2.61 -20.23
N GLY A 66 3.32 -2.24 -19.25
CA GLY A 66 4.44 -1.33 -19.42
C GLY A 66 5.81 -1.98 -19.64
N GLY A 67 5.91 -2.93 -20.57
CA GLY A 67 7.15 -3.12 -21.36
C GLY A 67 7.74 -4.52 -21.43
N PRO A 68 8.80 -4.71 -22.23
CA PRO A 68 9.14 -4.03 -23.48
C PRO A 68 8.27 -4.48 -24.68
#